data_AF-J9F3X0-F1
#
_entry.id   AF-J9F3X0-F1
#
_cell.length_a   1.000
_cell.length_b   1.000
_cell.length_c   1.000
_cell.angle_alpha   90.00
_cell.angle_beta   90.00
_cell.angle_gamma   90.00
#
_symmetry.space_group_name_H-M   'P 1'
#
loop_
_entity.id
_entity.type
_entity.pdbx_description
1 polymer ?
#
loop_
_entity_poly.entity_id
_entity_poly.type
_entity_poly.pdbx_seq_one_letter_code
_entity_poly.pdbx_strand_id
1 'polypeptide(L)'
;MALSSTKLPSFLYSTVSTGVINALYHKKVIDHYEHPRNVGTLDKNDPNVGTGIVGSPACGDVMKLQIKVDENGKITDAKFKTFGCGSAIASSSLASEWIKGKTTEYAAR
;
A
#
# COMPACT_ATOMS: atom_id res chain seq x y z
N MET A 1 -45.91 47.40 16.69
CA MET A 1 -45.65 45.96 16.43
C MET A 1 -44.46 45.92 15.46
N ALA A 2 -43.22 45.92 15.95
CA ALA A 2 -42.41 44.70 16.18
C ALA A 2 -42.51 43.75 14.97
N LEU A 3 -41.47 43.59 14.13
CA LEU A 3 -40.28 42.83 14.49
C LEU A 3 -38.98 43.38 13.85
N SER A 4 -37.99 43.49 14.73
CA SER A 4 -36.57 43.73 14.51
C SER A 4 -35.82 42.41 14.25
N SER A 5 -34.55 42.53 13.83
CA SER A 5 -33.50 41.49 13.78
C SER A 5 -33.62 40.44 12.67
N THR A 6 -32.58 40.10 11.92
CA THR A 6 -31.13 40.37 12.04
C THR A 6 -30.48 40.05 10.70
N LYS A 7 -29.59 40.93 10.23
CA LYS A 7 -28.63 40.63 9.17
C LYS A 7 -27.84 39.38 9.56
N LEU A 8 -27.90 38.33 8.74
CA LEU A 8 -27.01 37.18 8.85
C LEU A 8 -25.57 37.70 8.70
N PRO A 9 -24.66 37.37 9.62
CA PRO A 9 -23.29 37.83 9.53
C PRO A 9 -22.62 37.10 8.36
N SER A 10 -21.84 37.86 7.57
CA SER A 10 -21.00 37.39 6.48
C SER A 10 -19.79 36.57 6.96
N PHE A 11 -19.99 35.70 7.96
CA PHE A 11 -18.96 34.99 8.72
C PHE A 11 -19.09 33.46 8.59
N LEU A 12 -19.52 32.98 7.41
CA LEU A 12 -19.50 31.55 7.07
C LEU A 12 -18.69 31.25 5.80
N TYR A 13 -17.67 32.07 5.50
CA TYR A 13 -16.46 31.51 4.90
C TYR A 13 -15.62 30.90 6.03
N SER A 14 -16.11 29.78 6.58
CA SER A 14 -15.20 28.86 7.23
C SER A 14 -14.28 28.38 6.11
N THR A 15 -13.05 28.86 6.14
CA THR A 15 -11.93 28.27 5.42
C THR A 15 -12.07 26.76 5.51
N VAL A 16 -12.33 26.10 4.38
CA VAL A 16 -11.97 24.70 4.22
C VAL A 16 -10.44 24.69 4.30
N SER A 17 -9.93 24.70 5.53
CA SER A 17 -8.56 24.37 5.79
C SER A 17 -8.45 22.93 5.34
N THR A 18 -7.79 22.73 4.22
CA THR A 18 -7.19 21.48 3.76
C THR A 18 -6.32 20.93 4.89
N GLY A 19 -6.99 20.37 5.90
CA GLY A 19 -6.41 19.48 6.88
C GLY A 19 -6.25 18.15 6.18
N VAL A 20 -5.28 18.09 5.25
CA VAL A 20 -4.58 16.84 5.02
C VAL A 20 -4.11 16.47 6.41
N ILE A 21 -4.72 15.44 6.99
CA ILE A 21 -4.15 14.78 8.15
C ILE A 21 -2.68 14.60 7.78
N ASN A 22 -1.77 15.32 8.45
CA ASN A 22 -0.38 14.92 8.44
C ASN A 22 -0.43 13.56 9.14
N ALA A 23 -0.69 12.53 8.35
CA ALA A 23 -0.76 11.18 8.85
C ALA A 23 0.58 11.00 9.57
N LEU A 24 0.55 10.59 10.84
CA LEU A 24 1.74 10.46 11.70
C LEU A 24 2.61 9.28 11.24
N TYR A 25 2.81 9.15 9.93
CA TYR A 25 3.60 8.15 9.26
C TYR A 25 4.83 8.83 8.68
N HIS A 26 5.93 8.10 8.74
CA HIS A 26 7.16 8.53 8.11
C HIS A 26 6.93 8.76 6.61
N LYS A 27 7.56 9.78 6.02
CA LYS A 27 7.38 10.17 4.60
C LYS A 27 7.53 8.98 3.63
N LYS A 28 8.44 8.05 3.94
CA LYS A 28 8.63 6.81 3.16
C LYS A 28 7.40 5.91 3.14
N VAL A 29 6.68 5.78 4.26
CA VAL A 29 5.46 4.97 4.33
C VAL A 29 4.38 5.58 3.44
N ILE A 30 4.24 6.91 3.51
CA ILE A 30 3.30 7.65 2.66
C ILE A 30 3.64 7.45 1.19
N ASP A 31 4.92 7.57 0.82
CA ASP A 31 5.37 7.36 -0.56
C ASP A 31 5.09 5.95 -1.09
N HIS A 32 5.32 4.91 -0.28
CA HIS A 32 4.99 3.53 -0.67
C HIS A 32 3.48 3.25 -0.69
N TYR A 33 2.67 4.06 -0.01
CA TYR A 33 1.21 3.99 -0.06
C TYR A 33 0.65 4.68 -1.32
N GLU A 34 1.09 5.90 -1.61
CA GLU A 34 0.63 6.69 -2.76
C GLU A 34 1.21 6.17 -4.09
N HIS A 35 2.47 5.73 -4.06
CA HIS A 35 3.20 5.20 -5.22
C HIS A 35 3.77 3.81 -4.92
N PRO A 36 2.90 2.79 -4.78
CA PRO A 36 3.34 1.44 -4.51
C PRO A 36 4.13 0.88 -5.70
N ARG A 37 5.39 0.51 -5.46
CA ARG A 37 6.24 -0.17 -6.44
C ARG A 37 5.81 -1.62 -6.62
N ASN A 38 6.13 -2.21 -7.77
CA ASN A 38 5.97 -3.66 -8.00
C ASN A 38 4.53 -4.20 -7.84
N VAL A 39 3.51 -3.35 -7.96
CA VAL A 39 2.13 -3.80 -8.03
C VAL A 39 1.90 -4.56 -9.34
N GLY A 40 1.33 -5.75 -9.25
CA GLY A 40 1.04 -6.56 -10.44
C GLY A 40 1.00 -8.04 -10.16
N THR A 41 1.07 -8.82 -11.23
CA THR A 41 1.13 -10.29 -11.19
C THR A 41 2.17 -10.79 -12.17
N LEU A 42 2.82 -11.87 -11.81
CA LEU A 42 3.68 -12.63 -12.70
C LEU A 42 2.87 -13.74 -13.39
N ASP A 43 3.41 -14.27 -14.48
CA ASP A 43 2.83 -15.42 -15.16
C ASP A 43 2.78 -16.61 -14.20
N LYS A 44 1.60 -17.23 -14.10
CA LYS A 44 1.38 -18.39 -13.23
C LYS A 44 1.91 -19.68 -13.86
N ASN A 45 2.14 -19.68 -15.16
CA ASN A 45 2.62 -20.86 -15.89
C ASN A 45 4.15 -20.92 -15.95
N ASP A 46 4.86 -19.87 -15.52
CA ASP A 46 6.32 -19.88 -15.43
C ASP A 46 6.73 -20.77 -14.25
N PRO A 47 7.49 -21.87 -14.49
CA PRO A 47 7.89 -22.80 -13.44
C PRO A 47 8.81 -22.15 -12.38
N ASN A 48 9.40 -21.00 -12.70
CA ASN A 48 10.27 -20.25 -11.80
C ASN A 48 9.51 -19.28 -10.90
N VAL A 49 8.18 -19.19 -11.03
CA VAL A 49 7.34 -18.26 -10.27
C VAL A 49 6.68 -18.96 -9.09
N GLY A 50 7.10 -18.57 -7.88
CA GLY A 50 6.43 -18.92 -6.64
C GLY A 50 5.29 -17.94 -6.35
N THR A 51 4.16 -18.44 -5.86
CA THR A 51 3.02 -17.62 -5.44
C THR A 51 2.61 -17.97 -4.01
N GLY A 52 2.60 -16.96 -3.14
CA GLY A 52 2.05 -17.05 -1.78
C GLY A 52 0.81 -16.16 -1.66
N ILE A 53 -0.26 -16.69 -1.05
CA ILE A 53 -1.46 -15.94 -0.70
C ILE A 53 -1.67 -16.09 0.80
N VAL A 54 -1.84 -14.95 1.49
CA VAL A 54 -2.03 -14.89 2.94
C VAL A 54 -3.22 -13.97 3.23
N GLY A 55 -4.00 -14.34 4.25
CA GLY A 55 -5.16 -13.59 4.70
C GLY A 55 -6.49 -14.25 4.36
N SER A 56 -7.58 -13.64 4.82
CA SER A 56 -8.94 -14.07 4.55
C SER A 56 -9.78 -12.85 4.19
N PRO A 57 -10.64 -12.92 3.16
CA PRO A 57 -11.55 -11.84 2.82
C PRO A 57 -12.43 -11.38 3.99
N ALA A 58 -12.72 -12.27 4.94
CA ALA A 58 -13.52 -11.96 6.13
C ALA A 58 -12.83 -10.97 7.08
N CYS A 59 -11.49 -10.89 7.06
CA CYS A 59 -10.70 -10.02 7.92
C CYS A 59 -10.34 -8.68 7.28
N GLY A 60 -10.68 -8.48 5.99
CA GLY A 60 -10.41 -7.24 5.27
C GLY A 60 -8.97 -7.05 4.78
N ASP A 61 -8.05 -7.94 5.16
CA ASP A 61 -6.66 -7.93 4.71
C ASP A 61 -6.31 -9.24 3.98
N VAL A 62 -5.96 -9.14 2.69
CA VAL A 62 -5.53 -10.27 1.84
C VAL A 62 -4.37 -9.83 0.96
N MET A 63 -3.25 -10.55 1.04
CA MET A 63 -2.06 -10.29 0.23
C MET A 63 -1.71 -11.49 -0.63
N LYS A 64 -1.47 -11.24 -1.92
CA LYS A 64 -0.83 -12.14 -2.87
C LYS A 64 0.56 -11.61 -3.22
N LEU A 65 1.59 -12.39 -2.91
CA LEU A 65 2.97 -12.11 -3.31
C LEU A 65 3.42 -13.16 -4.32
N GLN A 66 4.05 -12.71 -5.40
CA GLN A 66 4.65 -13.56 -6.41
C GLN A 66 6.12 -13.19 -6.59
N ILE A 67 6.99 -14.18 -6.60
CA ILE A 67 8.42 -14.01 -6.82
C ILE A 67 8.86 -14.90 -7.97
N LYS A 68 9.78 -14.41 -8.80
CA LYS A 68 10.48 -15.21 -9.80
C LYS A 68 11.90 -15.48 -9.31
N VAL A 69 12.29 -16.74 -9.28
CA VAL A 69 13.60 -17.18 -8.76
C VAL A 69 14.43 -17.72 -9.92
N ASP A 70 15.72 -17.40 -9.98
CA ASP A 70 16.64 -18.01 -10.95
C ASP A 70 17.18 -19.37 -10.46
N GLU A 71 17.96 -20.03 -11.30
CA GLU A 71 18.58 -21.33 -11.00
C GLU A 71 19.56 -21.27 -9.81
N ASN A 72 20.03 -20.07 -9.45
CA ASN A 72 20.95 -19.86 -8.32
C ASN A 72 20.21 -19.51 -7.02
N GLY A 73 18.87 -19.57 -7.00
CA GLY A 73 18.05 -19.25 -5.83
C GLY A 73 17.89 -17.74 -5.58
N LYS A 74 18.19 -16.89 -6.57
CA LYS A 74 18.05 -15.43 -6.44
C LYS A 74 16.72 -14.94 -6.99
N ILE A 75 16.07 -14.04 -6.26
CA ILE A 75 14.81 -13.42 -6.65
C ILE A 75 15.10 -12.38 -7.74
N THR A 76 14.70 -12.68 -8.98
CA THR A 76 14.90 -11.80 -10.15
C THR A 76 13.77 -10.78 -10.31
N ASP A 77 12.56 -11.14 -9.91
CA ASP A 77 11.43 -10.21 -9.85
C ASP A 77 10.49 -10.55 -8.69
N ALA A 78 9.81 -9.52 -8.18
CA ALA A 78 8.81 -9.65 -7.13
C ALA A 78 7.64 -8.74 -7.48
N LYS A 79 6.42 -9.26 -7.39
CA LYS A 79 5.18 -8.53 -7.64
C LYS A 79 4.17 -8.86 -6.55
N PHE A 80 3.37 -7.87 -6.15
CA PHE A 80 2.30 -8.11 -5.18
C PHE A 80 0.97 -7.53 -5.64
N LYS A 81 -0.09 -8.09 -5.07
CA LYS A 81 -1.43 -7.50 -4.99
C LYS A 81 -1.91 -7.65 -3.57
N THR A 82 -2.36 -6.57 -2.95
CA THR A 82 -2.90 -6.61 -1.61
C THR A 82 -4.21 -5.84 -1.57
N PHE A 83 -5.13 -6.32 -0.74
CA PHE A 83 -6.31 -5.62 -0.30
C PHE A 83 -6.17 -5.46 1.20
N GLY A 84 -6.25 -4.24 1.70
CA GLY A 84 -6.07 -3.97 3.11
C GLY A 84 -5.85 -2.50 3.41
N CYS A 85 -5.54 -2.21 4.67
CA CYS A 85 -5.23 -0.86 5.12
C CYS A 85 -3.98 -0.25 4.42
N GLY A 86 -3.87 1.08 4.43
CA GLY A 86 -2.76 1.78 3.76
C GLY A 86 -1.36 1.37 4.26
N SER A 87 -1.24 0.98 5.53
CA SER A 87 0.00 0.43 6.09
C SER A 87 0.34 -0.94 5.51
N ALA A 88 -0.66 -1.78 5.23
CA ALA A 88 -0.45 -3.07 4.56
C ALA A 88 0.07 -2.84 3.12
N ILE A 89 -0.53 -1.90 2.38
CA ILE A 89 -0.09 -1.54 1.03
C ILE A 89 1.37 -1.04 1.03
N ALA A 90 1.69 -0.10 1.91
CA ALA A 90 3.03 0.44 2.02
C ALA A 90 4.07 -0.63 2.39
N SER A 91 3.72 -1.51 3.33
CA SER A 91 4.58 -2.61 3.77
C SER A 91 4.83 -3.63 2.66
N SER A 92 3.78 -4.04 1.92
CA SER A 92 3.91 -4.93 0.77
C SER A 92 4.79 -4.33 -0.32
N SER A 93 4.64 -3.03 -0.58
CA SER A 93 5.46 -2.33 -1.56
C SER A 93 6.94 -2.33 -1.17
N LEU A 94 7.25 -1.93 0.06
CA LEU A 94 8.63 -1.92 0.55
C LEU A 94 9.24 -3.33 0.54
N ALA A 95 8.50 -4.33 1.03
CA ALA A 95 8.96 -5.71 1.06
C ALA A 95 9.30 -6.23 -0.35
N SER A 96 8.46 -5.94 -1.33
CA SER A 96 8.68 -6.37 -2.72
C SER A 96 9.93 -5.74 -3.36
N GLU A 97 10.28 -4.51 -2.99
CA GLU A 97 11.51 -3.87 -3.43
C GLU A 97 12.73 -4.48 -2.72
N TRP A 98 12.63 -4.72 -1.42
CA TRP A 98 13.73 -5.22 -0.60
C TRP A 98 14.20 -6.62 -1.01
N ILE A 99 13.25 -7.55 -1.21
CA ILE A 99 13.58 -8.95 -1.51
C ILE A 99 14.12 -9.12 -2.93
N LYS A 100 13.86 -8.16 -3.83
CA LYS A 100 14.33 -8.23 -5.21
C LYS A 100 15.86 -8.18 -5.25
N GLY A 101 16.46 -9.15 -5.93
CA GLY A 101 17.89 -9.32 -6.03
C GLY A 101 18.55 -10.00 -4.83
N LYS A 102 17.78 -10.45 -3.84
CA LYS A 102 18.25 -11.26 -2.70
C LYS A 102 18.06 -12.75 -2.98
N THR A 103 18.72 -13.60 -2.19
CA THR A 103 18.47 -15.05 -2.26
C THR A 103 17.20 -15.43 -1.50
N THR A 104 16.62 -16.57 -1.81
CA THR A 104 15.45 -17.11 -1.11
C THR A 104 15.71 -17.30 0.39
N GLU A 105 16.93 -17.69 0.77
CA GLU A 105 17.33 -17.89 2.17
C GLU A 105 17.43 -16.57 2.92
N TYR A 106 17.84 -15.49 2.24
CA TYR A 106 17.84 -14.15 2.82
C TYR A 106 16.40 -13.65 3.01
N ALA A 107 15.54 -13.85 2.01
CA ALA A 107 14.16 -13.38 2.04
C ALA A 107 13.27 -14.16 3.04
N ALA A 108 13.67 -15.37 3.41
CA ALA A 108 12.97 -16.21 4.38
C ALA A 108 13.27 -15.87 5.85
N ARG A 109 14.23 -14.98 6.12
CA ARG A 109 14.67 -14.57 7.45
C ARG A 109 14.17 -13.18 7.82
#